data_AF-A0AAU9X8V1-F1
#
_entry.id   AF-A0AAU9X8V1-F1
#
_cell.length_a   1.000
_cell.length_b   1.000
_cell.length_c   1.000
_cell.angle_alpha   90.00
_cell.angle_beta   90.00
_cell.angle_gamma   90.00
#
_symmetry.space_group_name_H-M   'P 1'
#
loop_
_entity.id
_entity.type
_entity.pdbx_description
1 polymer ?
#
loop_
_entity_poly.entity_id
_entity_poly.type
_entity_poly.pdbx_seq_one_letter_code
_entity_poly.pdbx_strand_id
1 'polypeptide(L)'
;MEGLCMLLKRLAYPCRYSDMIARFGRPVPELCMITNRVMDFIYDAHGHRITQWNDTILNPRLLEQYATVITEKGAALDNCFGFVDGTVRPISKPGDMQRIVYNGHKRVHALKFQSVAIPNGLIANMFGPVEGRRHDAGMLHDSGLLHNLEAYAYSATLLTP
;
A
#
# COMPACT_ATOMS: atom_id res chain seq x y z
N MET A 1 -19.81 4.79 -14.25
CA MET A 1 -18.60 5.58 -14.57
C MET A 1 -18.44 6.81 -13.67
N GLU A 2 -19.48 7.63 -13.43
CA GLU A 2 -19.37 8.85 -12.59
C GLU A 2 -18.80 8.61 -11.18
N GLY A 3 -19.27 7.59 -10.46
CA GLY A 3 -18.79 7.30 -9.09
C GLY A 3 -17.29 6.98 -9.01
N LEU A 4 -16.72 6.34 -10.03
CA LEU A 4 -15.27 6.11 -10.10
C LEU A 4 -14.52 7.43 -10.28
N CYS A 5 -15.00 8.34 -11.14
CA CYS A 5 -14.41 9.66 -11.31
C CYS A 5 -14.49 10.49 -10.01
N MET A 6 -15.59 10.39 -9.26
CA MET A 6 -15.72 11.01 -7.94
C MET A 6 -14.68 10.47 -6.96
N LEU A 7 -14.51 9.14 -6.89
CA LEU A 7 -13.50 8.54 -6.02
C LEU A 7 -12.09 8.97 -6.41
N LEU A 8 -11.74 8.92 -7.70
CA LEU A 8 -10.42 9.36 -8.19
C LEU A 8 -10.15 10.83 -7.84
N LYS A 9 -11.15 11.72 -8.01
CA LYS A 9 -11.02 13.12 -7.60
C LYS A 9 -10.85 13.25 -6.09
N ARG A 10 -11.56 12.45 -5.30
CA ARG A 10 -11.47 12.44 -3.83
C ARG A 10 -10.10 11.99 -3.33
N LEU A 11 -9.44 11.07 -4.05
CA LEU A 11 -8.10 10.56 -3.74
C LEU A 11 -6.97 11.51 -4.18
N ALA A 12 -7.22 12.43 -5.12
CA ALA A 12 -6.25 13.45 -5.51
C ALA A 12 -6.07 14.48 -4.38
N TYR A 13 -4.89 14.53 -3.76
CA TYR A 13 -4.63 15.45 -2.65
C TYR A 13 -4.17 16.85 -3.12
N PRO A 14 -4.59 17.93 -2.45
CA PRO A 14 -5.66 18.03 -1.45
C PRO A 14 -7.05 18.12 -2.12
N CYS A 15 -8.04 17.35 -1.63
CA CYS A 15 -9.43 17.45 -2.09
C CYS A 15 -10.42 17.14 -0.96
N ARG A 16 -11.32 18.08 -0.68
CA ARG A 16 -12.49 17.92 0.20
C ARG A 16 -13.73 17.60 -0.64
N TYR A 17 -14.79 17.11 0.01
CA TYR A 17 -16.08 16.90 -0.68
C TYR A 17 -16.71 18.20 -1.17
N SER A 18 -16.50 19.32 -0.47
CA SER A 18 -16.94 20.65 -0.91
C SER A 18 -16.34 21.03 -2.27
N ASP A 19 -15.08 20.68 -2.49
CA ASP A 19 -14.32 21.04 -3.70
C ASP A 19 -14.83 20.28 -4.93
N MET A 20 -15.58 19.20 -4.71
CA MET A 20 -16.16 18.35 -5.74
C MET A 20 -17.53 18.82 -6.20
N ILE A 21 -18.23 19.66 -5.42
CA ILE A 21 -19.59 20.14 -5.72
C ILE A 21 -19.61 20.86 -7.08
N ALA A 22 -18.66 21.77 -7.33
CA ALA A 22 -18.61 22.54 -8.57
C ALA A 22 -18.47 21.66 -9.82
N ARG A 23 -17.85 20.48 -9.70
CA ARG A 23 -17.63 19.55 -10.83
C ARG A 23 -18.79 18.57 -11.01
N PHE A 24 -19.35 18.07 -9.92
CA PHE A 24 -20.30 16.96 -9.95
C PHE A 24 -21.75 17.36 -9.63
N GLY A 25 -21.99 18.59 -9.18
CA GLY A 25 -23.33 19.13 -8.94
C GLY A 25 -24.12 18.45 -7.80
N ARG A 26 -23.46 17.66 -6.96
CA ARG A 26 -24.09 16.89 -5.87
C ARG A 26 -23.78 17.46 -4.50
N PRO A 27 -24.71 17.37 -3.54
CA PRO A 27 -24.45 17.77 -2.16
C PRO A 27 -23.43 16.83 -1.50
N VAL A 28 -22.72 17.34 -0.47
CA VAL A 28 -21.65 16.62 0.23
C VAL A 28 -22.06 15.22 0.73
N PRO A 29 -23.25 15.01 1.32
CA PRO A 29 -23.66 13.68 1.76
C PRO A 29 -23.73 12.66 0.63
N GLU A 30 -24.27 13.04 -0.53
CA GLU A 30 -24.32 12.16 -1.72
C GLU A 30 -22.91 11.82 -2.22
N LEU A 31 -22.04 12.83 -2.32
CA LEU A 31 -20.65 12.62 -2.73
C LEU A 31 -19.95 11.63 -1.81
N CYS A 32 -20.12 11.78 -0.49
CA CYS A 32 -19.54 10.89 0.51
C CYS A 32 -20.05 9.44 0.38
N MET A 33 -21.37 9.26 0.24
CA MET A 33 -21.98 7.94 0.08
C MET A 33 -21.47 7.24 -1.19
N ILE A 34 -21.43 7.97 -2.32
CA ILE A 34 -20.98 7.41 -3.60
C ILE A 34 -19.50 7.04 -3.52
N THR A 35 -18.63 7.94 -3.03
CA THR A 35 -17.19 7.65 -2.98
C THR A 35 -16.86 6.50 -2.06
N ASN A 36 -17.49 6.40 -0.89
CA ASN A 36 -17.27 5.29 0.04
C ASN A 36 -17.78 3.98 -0.57
N ARG A 37 -18.98 3.97 -1.16
CA ARG A 37 -19.52 2.77 -1.80
C ARG A 37 -18.62 2.24 -2.92
N VAL A 38 -18.06 3.14 -3.73
CA VAL A 38 -17.13 2.76 -4.81
C VAL A 38 -15.79 2.29 -4.23
N MET A 39 -15.30 2.93 -3.16
CA MET A 39 -14.08 2.51 -2.46
C MET A 39 -14.21 1.10 -1.90
N ASP A 40 -15.30 0.82 -1.17
CA ASP A 40 -15.60 -0.50 -0.61
C ASP A 40 -15.69 -1.54 -1.72
N PHE A 41 -16.43 -1.25 -2.80
CA PHE A 41 -16.54 -2.15 -3.94
C PHE A 41 -15.18 -2.50 -4.57
N ILE A 42 -14.30 -1.50 -4.77
CA ILE A 42 -12.96 -1.73 -5.31
C ILE A 42 -12.12 -2.56 -4.33
N TYR A 43 -12.20 -2.28 -3.04
CA TYR A 43 -11.45 -3.02 -2.03
C TYR A 43 -11.92 -4.47 -1.93
N ASP A 44 -13.23 -4.71 -1.91
CA ASP A 44 -13.81 -6.06 -1.89
C ASP A 44 -13.41 -6.86 -3.14
N ALA A 45 -13.46 -6.22 -4.32
CA ALA A 45 -13.14 -6.88 -5.59
C ALA A 45 -11.64 -7.07 -5.82
N HIS A 46 -10.78 -6.17 -5.32
CA HIS A 46 -9.38 -6.07 -5.75
C HIS A 46 -8.35 -5.94 -4.62
N GLY A 47 -8.77 -5.84 -3.36
CA GLY A 47 -7.87 -5.70 -2.21
C GLY A 47 -6.85 -6.84 -2.10
N HIS A 48 -7.25 -8.05 -2.49
CA HIS A 48 -6.36 -9.22 -2.56
C HIS A 48 -5.11 -8.98 -3.43
N ARG A 49 -5.18 -8.11 -4.44
CA ARG A 49 -4.06 -7.79 -5.34
C ARG A 49 -2.89 -7.09 -4.66
N ILE A 50 -3.13 -6.48 -3.50
CA ILE A 50 -2.10 -5.83 -2.69
C ILE A 50 -1.90 -6.50 -1.33
N THR A 51 -2.83 -7.32 -0.85
CA THR A 51 -2.67 -8.03 0.43
C THR A 51 -2.11 -9.44 0.27
N GLN A 52 -2.21 -10.04 -0.91
CA GLN A 52 -1.69 -11.37 -1.25
C GLN A 52 -0.58 -11.28 -2.30
N TRP A 53 0.07 -12.41 -2.57
CA TRP A 53 1.01 -12.51 -3.69
C TRP A 53 0.28 -12.30 -5.02
N ASN A 54 0.81 -11.43 -5.87
CA ASN A 54 0.16 -11.00 -7.09
C ASN A 54 1.01 -11.34 -8.33
N ASP A 55 0.80 -12.53 -8.88
CA ASP A 55 1.55 -13.04 -10.03
C ASP A 55 1.47 -12.16 -11.28
N THR A 56 0.45 -11.31 -11.40
CA THR A 56 0.34 -10.39 -12.55
C THR A 56 1.47 -9.37 -12.60
N ILE A 57 1.99 -8.97 -11.43
CA ILE A 57 3.08 -7.98 -11.32
C ILE A 57 4.33 -8.54 -10.63
N LEU A 58 4.24 -9.73 -10.01
CA LEU A 58 5.32 -10.42 -9.27
C LEU A 58 5.64 -11.83 -9.81
N ASN A 59 5.42 -12.09 -11.11
CA ASN A 59 5.89 -13.34 -11.72
C ASN A 59 7.42 -13.36 -11.88
N PRO A 60 8.06 -14.54 -11.97
CA PRO A 60 9.52 -14.68 -12.01
C PRO A 60 10.22 -13.80 -13.05
N ARG A 61 9.64 -13.69 -14.25
CA ARG A 61 10.20 -12.85 -15.32
C ARG A 61 10.22 -11.36 -14.94
N LEU A 62 9.16 -10.85 -14.32
CA LEU A 62 9.12 -9.45 -13.87
C LEU A 62 10.06 -9.23 -12.69
N LEU A 63 10.19 -10.19 -11.77
CA LEU A 63 11.13 -10.09 -10.65
C LEU A 63 12.57 -9.94 -11.12
N GLU A 64 13.00 -10.74 -12.11
CA GLU A 64 14.33 -10.64 -12.73
C GLU A 64 14.55 -9.30 -13.43
N GLN A 65 13.53 -8.80 -14.14
CA GLN A 65 13.58 -7.48 -14.77
C GLN A 65 13.72 -6.36 -13.74
N TYR A 66 12.95 -6.41 -12.66
CA TYR A 66 13.04 -5.41 -11.59
C TYR A 66 14.40 -5.45 -10.89
N ALA A 67 14.93 -6.64 -10.63
CA ALA A 67 16.25 -6.82 -10.05
C ALA A 67 17.33 -6.20 -10.93
N THR A 68 17.31 -6.52 -12.23
CA THR A 68 18.26 -5.98 -13.21
C THR A 68 18.24 -4.44 -13.23
N VAL A 69 17.05 -3.82 -13.33
CA VAL A 69 16.92 -2.37 -13.36
C VAL A 69 17.39 -1.72 -12.06
N ILE A 70 17.14 -2.35 -10.90
CA ILE A 70 17.62 -1.85 -9.60
C ILE A 70 19.14 -1.93 -9.51
N THR A 71 19.75 -3.03 -9.97
CA THR A 71 21.21 -3.20 -10.00
C THR A 71 21.89 -2.23 -10.96
N GLU A 72 21.33 -2.03 -12.16
CA GLU A 72 21.81 -1.02 -13.13
C GLU A 72 21.75 0.41 -12.59
N LYS A 73 20.81 0.69 -11.66
CA LYS A 73 20.74 1.96 -10.93
C LYS A 73 21.78 2.09 -9.80
N GLY A 74 22.60 1.07 -9.57
CA GLY A 74 23.70 1.08 -8.60
C GLY A 74 23.35 0.47 -7.24
N ALA A 75 22.33 -0.39 -7.16
CA ALA A 75 22.07 -1.13 -5.93
C ALA A 75 23.24 -2.09 -5.61
N ALA A 76 23.51 -2.25 -4.31
CA ALA A 76 24.59 -3.13 -3.84
C ALA A 76 24.29 -4.63 -4.02
N LEU A 77 23.01 -4.99 -4.21
CA LEU A 77 22.55 -6.35 -4.42
C LEU A 77 22.10 -6.53 -5.87
N ASP A 78 22.43 -7.67 -6.46
CA ASP A 78 22.05 -8.07 -7.82
C ASP A 78 20.66 -8.73 -7.90
N ASN A 79 20.06 -9.05 -6.75
CA ASN A 79 18.79 -9.77 -6.63
C ASN A 79 17.66 -8.96 -5.97
N CYS A 80 17.83 -7.64 -5.81
CA CYS A 80 16.83 -6.78 -5.18
C CYS A 80 15.76 -6.34 -6.19
N PHE A 81 14.52 -6.83 -6.07
CA PHE A 81 13.43 -6.47 -6.99
C PHE A 81 12.49 -5.35 -6.48
N GLY A 82 12.62 -4.95 -5.21
CA GLY A 82 11.72 -3.97 -4.60
C GLY A 82 12.15 -3.57 -3.20
N PHE A 83 11.48 -2.56 -2.65
CA PHE A 83 11.85 -1.91 -1.40
C PHE A 83 10.71 -1.98 -0.39
N VAL A 84 11.00 -2.55 0.78
CA VAL A 84 10.09 -2.56 1.93
C VAL A 84 10.23 -1.25 2.68
N ASP A 85 9.10 -0.60 2.98
CA ASP A 85 9.09 0.59 3.85
C ASP A 85 7.88 0.59 4.81
N GLY A 86 8.11 1.15 5.99
CA GLY A 86 7.11 1.37 7.03
C GLY A 86 6.62 2.83 7.01
N THR A 87 5.39 3.05 6.56
CA THR A 87 4.80 4.40 6.52
C THR A 87 3.95 4.69 7.75
N VAL A 88 4.24 5.81 8.42
CA VAL A 88 3.40 6.39 9.48
C VAL A 88 2.33 7.28 8.85
N ARG A 89 1.04 6.99 9.11
CA ARG A 89 -0.10 7.79 8.66
C ARG A 89 -0.75 8.52 9.84
N PRO A 90 -0.53 9.85 9.98
CA PRO A 90 -1.13 10.63 11.04
C PRO A 90 -2.66 10.57 11.02
N ILE A 91 -3.24 10.49 12.21
CA ILE A 91 -4.69 10.54 12.43
C ILE A 91 -5.01 11.62 13.47
N SER A 92 -6.26 12.06 13.50
CA SER A 92 -6.76 12.88 14.60
C SER A 92 -6.63 12.11 15.93
N LYS A 93 -6.34 12.84 17.01
CA LYS A 93 -6.27 12.25 18.36
C LYS A 93 -7.60 11.54 18.69
N PRO A 94 -7.60 10.22 18.91
CA PRO A 94 -8.84 9.52 19.22
C PRO A 94 -9.29 9.81 20.66
N GLY A 95 -10.57 9.60 20.95
CA GLY A 95 -11.10 9.66 22.32
C GLY A 95 -10.50 8.53 23.17
N ASP A 96 -10.60 7.30 22.66
CA ASP A 96 -10.14 6.08 23.31
C ASP A 96 -8.85 5.53 22.70
N MET A 97 -8.18 4.62 23.44
CA MET A 97 -7.00 3.88 22.96
C MET A 97 -5.84 4.76 22.43
N GLN A 98 -5.76 6.03 22.88
CA GLN A 98 -4.77 7.02 22.41
C GLN A 98 -3.32 6.53 22.50
N ARG A 99 -2.99 5.83 23.60
CA ARG A 99 -1.63 5.31 23.85
C ARG A 99 -1.20 4.26 22.81
N ILE A 100 -2.15 3.53 22.25
CA ILE A 100 -1.90 2.45 21.30
C ILE A 100 -1.49 3.02 19.94
N VAL A 101 -2.21 4.05 19.49
CA VAL A 101 -1.93 4.73 18.21
C VAL A 101 -0.89 5.84 18.32
N TYR A 102 -0.41 6.17 19.53
CA TYR A 102 0.62 7.20 19.68
C TYR A 102 1.99 6.67 19.23
N ASN A 103 2.55 7.28 18.20
CA ASN A 103 3.89 6.98 17.73
C ASN A 103 4.90 7.88 18.45
N GLY A 104 5.67 7.30 19.38
CA GLY A 104 6.64 8.06 20.18
C GLY A 104 7.79 8.66 19.36
N HIS A 105 8.20 8.02 18.27
CA HIS A 105 9.30 8.48 17.42
C HIS A 105 8.91 9.73 16.61
N LYS A 106 7.71 9.75 16.02
CA LYS A 106 7.17 10.88 15.23
C LYS A 106 6.38 11.87 16.09
N ARG A 107 6.08 11.54 17.35
CA ARG A 107 5.31 12.35 18.31
C ARG A 107 3.91 12.72 17.81
N VAL A 108 3.25 11.80 17.12
CA VAL A 108 1.90 11.98 16.56
C VAL A 108 1.03 10.73 16.81
N HIS A 109 -0.28 10.90 16.88
CA HIS A 109 -1.19 9.75 16.76
C HIS A 109 -1.25 9.31 15.31
N ALA A 110 -1.02 8.02 15.06
CA ALA A 110 -0.90 7.49 13.73
C ALA A 110 -1.25 6.00 13.66
N LEU A 111 -1.61 5.56 12.47
CA LEU A 111 -1.58 4.15 12.07
C LEU A 111 -0.31 3.91 11.27
N LYS A 112 0.23 2.70 11.34
CA LYS A 112 1.36 2.30 10.50
C LYS A 112 0.92 1.31 9.43
N PHE A 113 1.62 1.37 8.30
CA PHE A 113 1.48 0.44 7.19
C PHE A 113 2.87 0.03 6.71
N GLN A 114 3.01 -1.22 6.30
CA GLN A 114 4.18 -1.70 5.57
C GLN A 114 3.79 -1.86 4.11
N SER A 115 4.67 -1.45 3.20
CA SER A 115 4.47 -1.67 1.77
C SER A 115 5.74 -2.10 1.08
N VAL A 116 5.60 -2.88 0.01
CA VAL A 116 6.67 -3.20 -0.95
C VAL A 116 6.47 -2.34 -2.19
N ALA A 117 7.36 -1.40 -2.45
CA ALA A 117 7.38 -0.62 -3.68
C ALA A 117 8.27 -1.29 -4.73
N ILE A 118 7.77 -1.41 -5.96
CA ILE A 118 8.51 -2.00 -7.09
C ILE A 118 8.87 -0.94 -8.14
N PRO A 119 9.86 -1.18 -9.03
CA PRO A 119 10.42 -0.16 -9.94
C PRO A 119 9.42 0.53 -10.87
N ASN A 120 8.30 -0.11 -11.19
CA ASN A 120 7.25 0.49 -12.03
C ASN A 120 6.35 1.49 -11.27
N GLY A 121 6.67 1.79 -10.00
CA GLY A 121 5.95 2.74 -9.15
C GLY A 121 4.71 2.17 -8.47
N LEU A 122 4.42 0.88 -8.65
CA LEU A 122 3.30 0.21 -7.97
C LEU A 122 3.69 -0.27 -6.57
N ILE A 123 2.67 -0.44 -5.74
CA ILE A 123 2.76 -1.16 -4.47
C ILE A 123 2.44 -2.63 -4.75
N ALA A 124 3.43 -3.49 -4.56
CA ALA A 124 3.33 -4.92 -4.83
C ALA A 124 2.70 -5.70 -3.68
N ASN A 125 2.90 -5.24 -2.44
CA ASN A 125 2.26 -5.80 -1.26
C ASN A 125 2.07 -4.71 -0.18
N MET A 126 1.03 -4.84 0.63
CA MET A 126 0.69 -3.93 1.72
C MET A 126 0.16 -4.70 2.93
N PHE A 127 0.65 -4.32 4.11
CA PHE A 127 0.20 -4.83 5.41
C PHE A 127 -0.14 -3.67 6.36
N GLY A 128 -1.16 -3.88 7.19
CA GLY A 128 -1.73 -2.90 8.11
C GLY A 128 -3.21 -2.64 7.84
N PRO A 129 -3.83 -1.66 8.53
CA PRO A 129 -3.23 -0.77 9.52
C PRO A 129 -2.79 -1.51 10.79
N VAL A 130 -1.68 -1.06 11.38
CA VAL A 130 -1.26 -1.50 12.72
C VAL A 130 -1.08 -0.31 13.66
N GLU A 131 -0.89 -0.61 14.94
CA GLU A 131 -0.80 0.40 15.99
C GLU A 131 0.42 1.31 15.79
N GLY A 132 0.24 2.62 15.95
CA GLY A 132 1.29 3.62 15.75
C GLY A 132 2.56 3.39 16.57
N ARG A 133 2.45 2.69 17.72
CA ARG A 133 3.58 2.32 18.58
C ARG A 133 4.38 1.10 18.10
N ARG A 134 3.89 0.31 17.14
CA ARG A 134 4.54 -0.92 16.67
C ARG A 134 5.88 -0.60 16.00
N HIS A 135 6.90 -1.42 16.22
CA HIS A 135 8.19 -1.30 15.52
C HIS A 135 8.12 -1.93 14.13
N ASP A 136 8.88 -1.39 13.18
CA ASP A 136 8.81 -1.82 11.77
C ASP A 136 9.27 -3.28 11.60
N ALA A 137 10.27 -3.72 12.37
CA ALA A 137 10.67 -5.14 12.39
C ALA A 137 9.55 -6.08 12.88
N GLY A 138 8.74 -5.61 13.85
CA GLY A 138 7.56 -6.35 14.30
C GLY A 138 6.51 -6.44 13.21
N MET A 139 6.30 -5.36 12.45
CA MET A 139 5.39 -5.36 11.30
C MET A 139 5.84 -6.32 10.20
N LEU A 140 7.15 -6.38 9.93
CA LEU A 140 7.71 -7.28 8.93
C LEU A 140 7.45 -8.75 9.30
N HIS A 141 7.67 -9.09 10.56
CA HIS A 141 7.34 -10.40 11.08
C HIS A 141 5.82 -10.70 10.97
N ASP A 142 4.98 -9.80 11.48
CA ASP A 142 3.52 -10.01 11.51
C ASP A 142 2.89 -10.06 10.10
N SER A 143 3.52 -9.41 9.12
CA SER A 143 3.04 -9.38 7.73
C SER A 143 3.18 -10.73 7.01
N GLY A 144 4.02 -11.65 7.50
CA GLY A 144 4.35 -12.89 6.80
C GLY A 144 5.08 -12.67 5.47
N LEU A 145 5.54 -11.45 5.18
CA LEU A 145 6.14 -11.12 3.88
C LEU A 145 7.36 -11.98 3.56
N LEU A 146 8.24 -12.22 4.53
CA LEU A 146 9.44 -13.04 4.32
C LEU A 146 9.09 -14.48 3.91
N HIS A 147 8.04 -15.05 4.49
CA HIS A 147 7.56 -16.38 4.13
C HIS A 147 7.02 -16.42 2.69
N ASN A 148 6.26 -15.38 2.29
CA ASN A 148 5.80 -15.25 0.90
C ASN A 148 6.96 -15.10 -0.09
N LEU A 149 8.00 -14.34 0.27
CA LEU A 149 9.18 -14.18 -0.58
C LEU A 149 9.91 -15.52 -0.75
N GLU A 150 10.09 -16.30 0.32
CA GLU A 150 10.72 -17.62 0.25
C GLU A 150 9.92 -18.60 -0.63
N ALA A 151 8.58 -18.56 -0.54
CA ALA A 151 7.71 -19.45 -1.31
C ALA A 151 7.61 -19.10 -2.80
N TYR A 152 7.61 -17.81 -3.15
CA TYR A 152 7.21 -17.34 -4.49
C TYR A 152 8.28 -16.53 -5.24
N ALA A 153 9.25 -15.91 -4.56
CA ALA A 153 10.22 -14.99 -5.16
C ALA A 153 11.55 -15.67 -5.55
N TYR A 154 11.48 -16.77 -6.31
CA TYR A 154 12.66 -17.47 -6.82
C TYR A 154 12.93 -17.16 -8.29
N SER A 155 14.21 -17.24 -8.69
CA SER A 155 14.60 -17.18 -10.10
C SER A 155 14.41 -18.55 -10.76
N ALA A 156 13.75 -18.59 -11.91
CA ALA A 156 13.62 -19.81 -12.71
C ALA A 156 14.96 -20.22 -13.36
N THR A 157 15.95 -19.31 -13.40
CA THR A 157 17.24 -19.50 -14.06
C THR A 157 18.18 -20.45 -13.29
N LEU A 158 17.82 -20.84 -12.05
CA LEU A 158 18.53 -21.84 -11.26
C LEU A 158 17.97 -23.27 -11.40
N LEU A 159 16.97 -23.50 -12.27
CA LEU A 159 16.29 -24.79 -12.45
C LEU A 159 16.53 -25.46 -13.81
N THR A 160 17.40 -24.91 -14.67
CA THR A 160 17.90 -25.64 -15.84
C THR A 160 19.13 -26.47 -15.44
N PRO A 161 19.06 -27.82 -15.51
CA PRO A 161 20.21 -28.70 -15.24
C PRO A 161 21.33 -28.53 -16.28
#